data_AF-A0A2E4LJ07-F1
#
_entry.id   AF-A0A2E4LJ07-F1
#
_cell.length_a   1.000
_cell.length_b   1.000
_cell.length_c   1.000
_cell.angle_alpha   90.00
_cell.angle_beta   90.00
_cell.angle_gamma   90.00
#
_symmetry.space_group_name_H-M   'P 1'
#
loop_
_entity.id
_entity.type
_entity.pdbx_description
1 polymer ?
#
loop_
_entity_poly.entity_id
_entity_poly.type
_entity_poly.pdbx_seq_one_letter_code
_entity_poly.pdbx_strand_id
1 'polypeptide(L)'
;RKLGFAMGIFNMGTAVGAGLALIIGGSVISFVTGSESGTTVLFGIEFLSGWQWVFILVGLPGLLIAVLISLIKEPSRIISNSINADGENPVSIGEVKRFFLQHIDFHFPHHAAASFTNLALVGINSWVSVYFIRIHDWSLGEAGFNIGISLIIGGLIGLVGGGFLSDRASVKFKGGKAIFCLICALIAVPFSLLFALIEDAFSALIFFGLAYGFMVAPIPSAAAILQEVTPNRMRGTLSAFYLLIISIVGLALGATIVALINDNFFDGYSGIRESLLIAIPAFNLIAAGFYFKLIAPYRTRCANEPTSHA
;
A
#
# COMPACT_ATOMS: atom_id res chain seq x y z
N ARG A 1 20.60 -8.94 -6.81
CA ARG A 1 20.25 -9.09 -5.36
C ARG A 1 18.75 -9.38 -5.26
N LYS A 2 18.28 -10.29 -4.38
CA LYS A 2 16.85 -10.69 -4.26
C LYS A 2 16.05 -9.78 -3.31
N LEU A 3 16.37 -8.48 -3.30
CA LEU A 3 15.84 -7.54 -2.30
C LEU A 3 14.35 -7.28 -2.52
N GLY A 4 13.89 -7.22 -3.78
CA GLY A 4 12.48 -7.03 -4.11
C GLY A 4 11.63 -8.19 -3.61
N PHE A 5 12.07 -9.44 -3.82
CA PHE A 5 11.36 -10.61 -3.32
C PHE A 5 11.26 -10.66 -1.79
N ALA A 6 12.36 -10.39 -1.09
CA ALA A 6 12.36 -10.36 0.39
C ALA A 6 11.40 -9.27 0.93
N MET A 7 11.43 -8.07 0.35
CA MET A 7 10.49 -7.00 0.69
C MET A 7 9.04 -7.37 0.32
N GLY A 8 8.83 -8.14 -0.75
CA GLY A 8 7.52 -8.65 -1.15
C GLY A 8 6.91 -9.57 -0.09
N ILE A 9 7.69 -10.52 0.43
CA ILE A 9 7.26 -11.40 1.54
C ILE A 9 6.97 -10.58 2.79
N PHE A 10 7.84 -9.63 3.16
CA PHE A 10 7.60 -8.80 4.35
C PHE A 10 6.31 -7.99 4.21
N ASN A 11 6.10 -7.34 3.06
CA ASN A 11 4.93 -6.50 2.84
C ASN A 11 3.63 -7.28 2.65
N MET A 12 3.67 -8.58 2.32
CA MET A 12 2.45 -9.38 2.13
C MET A 12 1.55 -9.39 3.37
N GLY A 13 2.12 -9.23 4.56
CA GLY A 13 1.35 -9.10 5.81
C GLY A 13 0.36 -7.95 5.77
N THR A 14 0.64 -6.86 5.03
CA THR A 14 -0.28 -5.73 4.88
C THR A 14 -1.54 -6.10 4.10
N ALA A 15 -1.41 -6.84 3.00
CA ALA A 15 -2.54 -7.30 2.20
C ALA A 15 -3.37 -8.36 2.92
N VAL A 16 -2.69 -9.33 3.56
CA VAL A 16 -3.36 -10.36 4.36
C VAL A 16 -4.11 -9.72 5.53
N GLY A 17 -3.48 -8.79 6.24
CA GLY A 17 -4.11 -8.04 7.33
C GLY A 17 -5.31 -7.23 6.86
N ALA A 18 -5.19 -6.48 5.76
CA ALA A 18 -6.29 -5.68 5.22
C ALA A 18 -7.49 -6.55 4.79
N GLY A 19 -7.25 -7.67 4.10
CA GLY A 19 -8.33 -8.56 3.69
C GLY A 19 -8.98 -9.30 4.85
N LEU A 20 -8.19 -9.78 5.82
CA LEU A 20 -8.74 -10.36 7.06
C LEU A 20 -9.53 -9.34 7.87
N ALA A 21 -9.10 -8.08 7.91
CA ALA A 21 -9.84 -7.02 8.59
C ALA A 21 -11.24 -6.82 7.98
N LEU A 22 -11.36 -6.87 6.64
CA LEU A 22 -12.67 -6.79 5.97
C LEU A 22 -13.51 -8.05 6.18
N ILE A 23 -12.93 -9.25 6.09
CA ILE A 23 -13.66 -10.51 6.29
C ILE A 23 -14.19 -10.60 7.72
N ILE A 24 -13.32 -10.39 8.71
CA ILE A 24 -13.66 -10.47 10.13
C ILE A 24 -14.61 -9.32 10.49
N GLY A 25 -14.30 -8.08 10.08
CA GLY A 25 -15.13 -6.91 10.34
C GLY A 25 -16.53 -7.06 9.78
N GLY A 26 -16.65 -7.48 8.51
CA GLY A 26 -17.92 -7.75 7.82
C GLY A 26 -18.72 -8.90 8.46
N SER A 27 -18.05 -9.95 8.92
CA SER A 27 -18.70 -11.08 9.60
C SER A 27 -19.22 -10.69 10.99
N VAL A 28 -18.39 -9.99 11.78
CA VAL A 28 -18.76 -9.54 13.12
C VAL A 28 -19.88 -8.51 13.04
N ILE A 29 -19.80 -7.54 12.14
CA ILE A 29 -20.88 -6.55 12.02
C ILE A 29 -22.19 -7.21 11.59
N SER A 30 -22.16 -8.16 10.66
CA SER A 30 -23.38 -8.89 10.23
C SER A 30 -23.97 -9.75 11.35
N PHE A 31 -23.12 -10.39 12.16
CA PHE A 31 -23.54 -11.14 13.34
C PHE A 31 -24.19 -10.23 14.38
N VAL A 32 -23.60 -9.06 14.61
CA VAL A 32 -24.07 -8.11 15.60
C VAL A 32 -25.36 -7.44 15.11
N THR A 33 -25.37 -6.80 13.94
CA THR A 33 -26.53 -6.04 13.43
C THR A 33 -27.65 -6.89 12.83
N GLY A 34 -27.51 -8.21 12.77
CA GLY A 34 -28.52 -9.12 12.22
C GLY A 34 -29.82 -9.20 13.02
N SER A 35 -29.85 -8.69 14.25
CA SER A 35 -31.09 -8.45 15.00
C SER A 35 -31.64 -7.06 14.65
N GLU A 36 -32.88 -6.99 14.16
CA GLU A 36 -33.57 -5.81 13.58
C GLU A 36 -33.57 -4.50 14.40
N SER A 37 -33.07 -4.52 15.64
CA SER A 37 -33.21 -3.42 16.61
C SER A 37 -32.10 -2.36 16.56
N GLY A 38 -31.06 -2.51 15.71
CA GLY A 38 -29.92 -1.57 15.61
C GLY A 38 -29.05 -1.44 16.89
N THR A 39 -29.51 -2.03 17.98
CA THR A 39 -28.89 -2.20 19.29
C THR A 39 -28.90 -3.70 19.57
N THR A 40 -27.76 -4.22 19.98
CA THR A 40 -27.49 -5.65 19.94
C THR A 40 -27.06 -6.07 21.32
N VAL A 41 -27.92 -6.83 21.99
CA VAL A 41 -27.72 -7.23 23.37
C VAL A 41 -26.73 -8.38 23.41
N LEU A 42 -25.45 -8.04 23.56
CA LEU A 42 -24.37 -8.99 23.78
C LEU A 42 -23.91 -8.86 25.23
N PHE A 43 -23.83 -10.00 25.92
CA PHE A 43 -23.46 -10.05 27.34
C PHE A 43 -24.32 -9.17 28.27
N GLY A 44 -25.59 -8.91 27.90
CA GLY A 44 -26.50 -8.05 28.66
C GLY A 44 -26.27 -6.55 28.50
N ILE A 45 -25.46 -6.12 27.52
CA ILE A 45 -25.17 -4.71 27.25
C ILE A 45 -25.99 -4.24 26.04
N GLU A 46 -26.90 -3.29 26.24
CA GLU A 46 -27.86 -2.84 25.21
C GLU A 46 -27.50 -1.50 24.55
N PHE A 47 -26.64 -0.69 25.17
CA PHE A 47 -26.35 0.68 24.72
C PHE A 47 -25.28 0.77 23.63
N LEU A 48 -24.69 -0.36 23.23
CA LEU A 48 -23.62 -0.39 22.23
C LEU A 48 -24.17 -0.62 20.83
N SER A 49 -23.70 0.20 19.89
CA SER A 49 -23.96 0.03 18.46
C SER A 49 -23.11 -1.09 17.86
N GLY A 50 -23.51 -1.61 16.69
CA GLY A 50 -22.80 -2.71 16.04
C GLY A 50 -21.31 -2.44 15.77
N TRP A 51 -20.96 -1.20 15.38
CA TRP A 51 -19.57 -0.83 15.12
C TRP A 51 -18.71 -0.80 16.40
N GLN A 52 -19.30 -0.48 17.56
CA GLN A 52 -18.60 -0.51 18.84
C GLN A 52 -18.27 -1.95 19.25
N TRP A 53 -19.21 -2.87 19.05
CA TRP A 53 -18.98 -4.30 19.24
C TRP A 53 -17.89 -4.85 18.33
N VAL A 54 -17.82 -4.41 17.07
CA VAL A 54 -16.73 -4.80 16.17
C VAL A 54 -15.37 -4.39 16.75
N PHE A 55 -15.22 -3.16 17.25
CA PHE A 55 -13.97 -2.72 17.88
C PHE A 55 -13.60 -3.55 19.11
N ILE A 56 -14.57 -3.89 19.96
CA ILE A 56 -14.34 -4.70 21.16
C ILE A 56 -13.95 -6.13 20.79
N LEU A 57 -14.76 -6.80 19.97
CA LEU A 57 -14.61 -8.22 19.65
C LEU A 57 -13.37 -8.50 18.80
N VAL A 58 -13.01 -7.58 17.89
CA VAL A 58 -11.81 -7.71 17.06
C VAL A 58 -10.56 -7.17 17.78
N GLY A 59 -10.70 -6.13 18.59
CA GLY A 59 -9.58 -5.50 19.31
C GLY A 59 -9.09 -6.30 20.52
N LEU A 60 -9.99 -6.91 21.31
CA LEU A 60 -9.62 -7.66 22.52
C LEU A 60 -8.66 -8.83 22.26
N PRO A 61 -8.83 -9.67 21.22
CA PRO A 61 -7.84 -10.68 20.84
C PRO A 61 -6.43 -10.12 20.58
N GLY A 62 -6.32 -8.85 20.19
CA GLY A 62 -5.04 -8.16 20.05
C GLY A 62 -4.24 -8.07 21.35
N LEU A 63 -4.90 -8.02 22.52
CA LEU A 63 -4.24 -8.06 23.82
C LEU A 63 -3.59 -9.43 24.08
N LEU A 64 -4.23 -10.53 23.64
CA LEU A 64 -3.63 -11.86 23.70
C LEU A 64 -2.37 -11.93 22.84
N ILE A 65 -2.41 -11.37 21.62
CA ILE A 65 -1.24 -11.27 20.74
C ILE A 65 -0.13 -10.44 21.41
N ALA A 66 -0.47 -9.33 22.07
CA ALA A 66 0.52 -8.52 22.81
C ALA A 66 1.20 -9.33 23.93
N VAL A 67 0.45 -10.13 24.67
CA VAL A 67 1.01 -11.06 25.68
C VAL A 67 1.91 -12.10 25.01
N LEU A 68 1.49 -12.71 23.91
CA LEU A 68 2.31 -13.69 23.18
C LEU A 68 3.63 -13.08 22.68
N ILE A 69 3.60 -11.85 22.14
CA ILE A 69 4.81 -11.14 21.71
C ILE A 69 5.71 -10.81 22.90
N SER A 70 5.15 -10.49 24.07
CA SER A 70 5.95 -10.23 25.29
C SER A 70 6.74 -11.45 25.78
N LEU A 71 6.38 -12.67 25.33
CA LEU A 71 7.13 -13.90 25.61
C LEU A 71 8.32 -14.11 24.67
N ILE A 72 8.40 -13.35 23.56
CA ILE A 72 9.53 -13.41 22.64
C ILE A 72 10.72 -12.73 23.30
N LYS A 73 11.77 -13.51 23.60
CA LYS A 73 13.01 -13.00 24.18
C LYS A 73 13.66 -12.00 23.22
N GLU A 74 13.87 -10.78 23.69
CA GLU A 74 14.59 -9.76 22.93
C GLU A 74 16.00 -10.28 22.60
N PRO A 75 16.39 -10.35 21.32
CA PRO A 75 17.74 -10.76 20.95
C PRO A 75 18.73 -9.76 21.55
N SER A 76 19.83 -10.26 22.10
CA SER A 76 20.90 -9.40 22.62
C SER A 76 21.28 -8.41 21.53
N ARG A 77 21.11 -7.12 21.82
CA ARG A 77 21.37 -6.04 20.87
C ARG A 77 22.79 -6.20 20.35
N ILE A 78 22.93 -6.62 19.09
CA ILE A 78 24.20 -6.53 18.36
C ILE A 78 24.36 -5.05 18.05
N ILE A 79 24.67 -4.25 19.06
CA ILE A 79 25.40 -3.02 18.84
C ILE A 79 26.70 -3.52 18.27
N SER A 80 26.85 -3.41 16.96
CA SER A 80 28.14 -3.52 16.31
C SER A 80 29.04 -2.48 17.00
N ASN A 81 29.75 -2.90 18.04
CA ASN A 81 30.92 -2.21 18.56
C ASN A 81 31.98 -2.02 17.46
N SER A 82 31.81 -2.64 16.28
CA SER A 82 32.57 -2.39 15.06
C SER A 82 32.16 -1.14 14.28
N ILE A 83 31.03 -0.46 14.55
CA ILE A 83 30.74 0.86 13.92
C ILE A 83 31.43 2.00 14.67
N ASN A 84 31.74 1.80 15.96
CA ASN A 84 32.53 2.74 16.75
C ASN A 84 34.05 2.48 16.65
N ALA A 85 34.49 1.51 15.84
CA ALA A 85 35.91 1.22 15.65
C ALA A 85 36.59 2.22 14.68
N ASP A 86 35.82 2.89 13.79
CA ASP A 86 36.36 3.80 12.76
C ASP A 86 36.14 5.30 13.04
N GLY A 87 35.60 5.68 14.21
CA GLY A 87 35.51 7.09 14.62
C GLY A 87 34.60 7.98 13.76
N GLU A 88 33.74 7.42 12.91
CA GLU A 88 32.83 8.22 12.10
C GLU A 88 31.61 8.69 12.93
N ASN A 89 31.50 10.01 13.15
CA ASN A 89 30.37 10.63 13.83
C ASN A 89 29.00 10.17 13.26
N PRO A 90 27.94 10.10 14.09
CA PRO A 90 26.59 9.83 13.60
C PRO A 90 26.21 10.85 12.52
N VAL A 91 25.70 10.36 11.39
CA VAL A 91 25.35 11.21 10.23
C VAL A 91 24.34 12.26 10.66
N SER A 92 24.67 13.53 10.45
CA SER A 92 23.79 14.63 10.85
C SER A 92 22.57 14.75 9.91
N ILE A 93 21.44 15.23 10.42
CA ILE A 93 20.26 15.51 9.58
C ILE A 93 20.60 16.51 8.46
N GLY A 94 21.52 17.45 8.71
CA GLY A 94 22.01 18.39 7.71
C GLY A 94 22.71 17.71 6.53
N GLU A 95 23.54 16.70 6.80
CA GLU A 95 24.19 15.89 5.76
C GLU A 95 23.17 15.08 4.94
N VAL A 96 22.18 14.47 5.60
CA VAL A 96 21.10 13.74 4.91
C VAL A 96 20.30 14.69 4.01
N LYS A 97 19.95 15.87 4.50
CA LYS A 97 19.25 16.90 3.71
C LYS A 97 20.08 17.33 2.50
N ARG A 98 21.38 17.57 2.69
CA ARG A 98 22.30 17.93 1.60
C ARG A 98 22.36 16.83 0.55
N PHE A 99 22.51 15.58 0.96
CA PHE A 99 22.51 14.42 0.07
C PHE A 99 21.19 14.32 -0.72
N PHE A 100 20.05 14.46 -0.04
CA PHE A 100 18.74 14.42 -0.67
C PHE A 100 18.60 15.49 -1.76
N LEU A 101 18.99 16.73 -1.46
CA LEU A 101 18.91 17.85 -2.41
C LEU A 101 19.91 17.71 -3.58
N GLN A 102 21.09 17.15 -3.32
CA GLN A 102 22.08 16.86 -4.37
C GLN A 102 21.60 15.79 -5.35
N HIS A 103 20.71 14.90 -4.92
CA HIS A 103 20.14 13.82 -5.72
C HIS A 103 18.64 14.00 -5.95
N ILE A 104 18.18 15.25 -6.01
CA ILE A 104 16.76 15.58 -6.14
C ILE A 104 16.16 15.08 -7.46
N ASP A 105 16.98 14.95 -8.51
CA ASP A 105 16.63 14.35 -9.80
C ASP A 105 16.14 12.91 -9.66
N PHE A 106 16.61 12.18 -8.66
CA PHE A 106 16.12 10.85 -8.31
C PHE A 106 15.04 10.91 -7.23
N HIS A 107 15.31 11.60 -6.12
CA HIS A 107 14.45 11.53 -4.94
C HIS A 107 13.06 12.09 -5.20
N PHE A 108 12.95 13.21 -5.92
CA PHE A 108 11.65 13.82 -6.22
C PHE A 108 10.75 12.91 -7.05
N PRO A 109 11.13 12.45 -8.26
CA PRO A 109 10.27 11.55 -9.04
C PRO A 109 10.04 10.21 -8.34
N HIS A 110 11.01 9.70 -7.57
CA HIS A 110 10.82 8.48 -6.79
C HIS A 110 9.70 8.62 -5.74
N HIS A 111 9.79 9.65 -4.89
CA HIS A 111 8.81 9.87 -3.83
C HIS A 111 7.46 10.26 -4.41
N ALA A 112 7.43 11.08 -5.46
CA ALA A 112 6.19 11.44 -6.14
C ALA A 112 5.50 10.21 -6.75
N ALA A 113 6.23 9.37 -7.48
CA ALA A 113 5.66 8.15 -8.07
C ALA A 113 5.06 7.22 -7.00
N ALA A 114 5.83 6.92 -5.95
CA ALA A 114 5.35 6.08 -4.86
C ALA A 114 4.17 6.70 -4.10
N SER A 115 4.16 8.03 -3.92
CA SER A 115 3.07 8.74 -3.26
C SER A 115 1.78 8.68 -4.07
N PHE A 116 1.83 8.90 -5.38
CA PHE A 116 0.64 8.80 -6.24
C PHE A 116 0.12 7.36 -6.37
N THR A 117 1.01 6.36 -6.40
CA THR A 117 0.60 4.94 -6.28
C THR A 117 -0.11 4.70 -4.93
N ASN A 118 0.44 5.20 -3.82
CA ASN A 118 -0.17 5.04 -2.50
C ASN A 118 -1.49 5.81 -2.37
N LEU A 119 -1.60 6.98 -3.01
CA LEU A 119 -2.80 7.80 -3.06
C LEU A 119 -3.93 7.05 -3.79
N ALA A 120 -3.62 6.42 -4.93
CA ALA A 120 -4.55 5.50 -5.60
C ALA A 120 -4.97 4.34 -4.69
N LEU A 121 -4.01 3.71 -3.99
CA LEU A 121 -4.26 2.56 -3.12
C LEU A 121 -5.18 2.90 -1.94
N VAL A 122 -4.89 4.00 -1.24
CA VAL A 122 -5.72 4.46 -0.13
C VAL A 122 -7.08 4.92 -0.64
N GLY A 123 -7.13 5.64 -1.77
CA GLY A 123 -8.37 6.11 -2.38
C GLY A 123 -9.31 4.95 -2.70
N ILE A 124 -8.84 3.92 -3.41
CA ILE A 124 -9.70 2.78 -3.76
C ILE A 124 -10.10 1.96 -2.52
N ASN A 125 -9.18 1.70 -1.57
CA ASN A 125 -9.47 0.91 -0.38
C ASN A 125 -10.46 1.57 0.58
N SER A 126 -10.48 2.91 0.63
CA SER A 126 -11.38 3.65 1.52
C SER A 126 -12.83 3.59 1.07
N TRP A 127 -13.06 3.38 -0.23
CA TRP A 127 -14.37 3.51 -0.84
C TRP A 127 -14.87 2.24 -1.53
N VAL A 128 -14.05 1.19 -1.66
CA VAL A 128 -14.44 -0.06 -2.33
C VAL A 128 -15.65 -0.74 -1.68
N SER A 129 -15.73 -0.77 -0.33
CA SER A 129 -16.90 -1.33 0.35
C SER A 129 -18.15 -0.50 0.07
N VAL A 130 -18.04 0.83 0.10
CA VAL A 130 -19.14 1.75 -0.23
C VAL A 130 -19.59 1.56 -1.68
N TYR A 131 -18.65 1.39 -2.60
CA TYR A 131 -18.92 1.12 -4.00
C TYR A 131 -19.76 -0.15 -4.18
N PHE A 132 -19.33 -1.29 -3.63
CA PHE A 132 -20.08 -2.54 -3.80
C PHE A 132 -21.43 -2.54 -3.06
N ILE A 133 -21.55 -1.85 -1.93
CA ILE A 133 -22.82 -1.74 -1.22
C ILE A 133 -23.81 -0.84 -1.96
N ARG A 134 -23.36 0.29 -2.52
CA ARG A 134 -24.27 1.27 -3.14
C ARG A 134 -24.56 1.03 -4.62
N ILE A 135 -23.61 0.44 -5.35
CA ILE A 135 -23.70 0.26 -6.80
C ILE A 135 -24.11 -1.17 -7.17
N HIS A 136 -23.68 -2.15 -6.37
CA HIS A 136 -23.92 -3.58 -6.61
C HIS A 136 -24.85 -4.21 -5.57
N ASP A 137 -25.45 -3.39 -4.69
CA ASP A 137 -26.42 -3.78 -3.66
C ASP A 137 -25.96 -4.93 -2.75
N TRP A 138 -24.65 -5.09 -2.57
CA TRP A 138 -24.12 -6.09 -1.66
C TRP A 138 -24.43 -5.74 -0.20
N SER A 139 -24.76 -6.76 0.57
CA SER A 139 -24.77 -6.62 2.02
C SER A 139 -23.37 -6.32 2.56
N LEU A 140 -23.30 -5.76 3.76
CA LEU A 140 -22.05 -5.42 4.42
C LEU A 140 -21.14 -6.65 4.62
N GLY A 141 -21.76 -7.81 4.92
CA GLY A 141 -21.07 -9.10 5.06
C GLY A 141 -20.52 -9.62 3.74
N GLU A 142 -21.32 -9.58 2.66
CA GLU A 142 -20.88 -10.00 1.32
C GLU A 142 -19.74 -9.12 0.81
N ALA A 143 -19.85 -7.80 0.97
CA ALA A 143 -18.77 -6.87 0.61
C ALA A 143 -17.51 -7.15 1.42
N GLY A 144 -17.60 -7.28 2.75
CA GLY A 144 -16.46 -7.58 3.60
C GLY A 144 -15.74 -8.88 3.20
N PHE A 145 -16.50 -9.95 2.96
CA PHE A 145 -15.95 -11.25 2.60
C PHE A 145 -15.29 -11.24 1.21
N ASN A 146 -16.03 -10.82 0.18
CA ASN A 146 -15.58 -10.90 -1.21
C ASN A 146 -14.43 -9.92 -1.50
N ILE A 147 -14.53 -8.68 -1.01
CA ILE A 147 -13.44 -7.69 -1.14
C ILE A 147 -12.21 -8.18 -0.38
N GLY A 148 -12.38 -8.73 0.82
CA GLY A 148 -11.26 -9.23 1.61
C GLY A 148 -10.49 -10.37 0.92
N ILE A 149 -11.19 -11.32 0.30
CA ILE A 149 -10.55 -12.36 -0.53
C ILE A 149 -9.80 -11.74 -1.71
N SER A 150 -10.41 -10.79 -2.40
CA SER A 150 -9.79 -10.12 -3.56
C SER A 150 -8.51 -9.37 -3.15
N LEU A 151 -8.51 -8.68 -2.00
CA LEU A 151 -7.34 -8.01 -1.43
C LEU A 151 -6.22 -9.01 -1.08
N ILE A 152 -6.57 -10.15 -0.47
CA ILE A 152 -5.58 -11.18 -0.12
C ILE A 152 -4.95 -11.74 -1.39
N ILE A 153 -5.75 -12.20 -2.35
CA ILE A 153 -5.25 -12.84 -3.57
C ILE A 153 -4.47 -11.84 -4.42
N GLY A 154 -5.08 -10.70 -4.74
CA GLY A 154 -4.44 -9.64 -5.54
C GLY A 154 -3.19 -9.10 -4.85
N GLY A 155 -3.23 -8.97 -3.52
CA GLY A 155 -2.11 -8.48 -2.73
C GLY A 155 -0.94 -9.45 -2.65
N LEU A 156 -1.19 -10.74 -2.44
CA LEU A 156 -0.15 -11.77 -2.44
C LEU A 156 0.54 -11.86 -3.80
N ILE A 157 -0.26 -11.95 -4.87
CA ILE A 157 0.26 -12.02 -6.24
C ILE A 157 1.03 -10.75 -6.58
N GLY A 158 0.48 -9.58 -6.24
CA GLY A 158 1.10 -8.29 -6.50
C GLY A 158 2.40 -8.10 -5.73
N LEU A 159 2.40 -8.24 -4.41
CA LEU A 159 3.57 -7.97 -3.56
C LEU A 159 4.68 -9.00 -3.75
N VAL A 160 4.37 -10.29 -3.67
CA VAL A 160 5.38 -11.35 -3.78
C VAL A 160 5.81 -11.53 -5.23
N GLY A 161 4.84 -11.64 -6.14
CA GLY A 161 5.10 -11.74 -7.57
C GLY A 161 5.78 -10.50 -8.11
N GLY A 162 5.31 -9.30 -7.75
CA GLY A 162 5.94 -8.05 -8.18
C GLY A 162 7.36 -7.86 -7.66
N GLY A 163 7.64 -8.25 -6.42
CA GLY A 163 9.01 -8.29 -5.89
C GLY A 163 9.93 -9.19 -6.73
N PHE A 164 9.47 -10.40 -7.05
CA PHE A 164 10.19 -11.35 -7.89
C PHE A 164 10.39 -10.85 -9.33
N LEU A 165 9.32 -10.36 -9.98
CA LEU A 165 9.37 -9.85 -11.35
C LEU A 165 10.25 -8.60 -11.46
N SER A 166 10.20 -7.70 -10.48
CA SER A 166 11.08 -6.53 -10.40
C SER A 166 12.56 -6.93 -10.30
N ASP A 167 12.90 -7.89 -9.43
CA ASP A 167 14.26 -8.43 -9.33
C ASP A 167 14.71 -9.04 -10.66
N ARG A 168 13.85 -9.82 -11.33
CA ARG A 168 14.16 -10.41 -12.65
C ARG A 168 14.34 -9.35 -13.73
N ALA A 169 13.52 -8.29 -13.73
CA ALA A 169 13.65 -7.17 -14.65
C ALA A 169 14.97 -6.41 -14.44
N SER A 170 15.42 -6.28 -13.20
CA SER A 170 16.68 -5.59 -12.85
C SER A 170 17.93 -6.29 -13.40
N VAL A 171 17.90 -7.62 -13.54
CA VAL A 171 18.98 -8.40 -14.15
C VAL A 171 18.98 -8.26 -15.68
N LYS A 172 17.79 -8.15 -16.28
CA LYS A 172 17.65 -8.10 -17.75
C LYS A 172 17.89 -6.69 -18.31
N PHE A 173 17.50 -5.65 -17.59
CA PHE A 173 17.55 -4.27 -18.06
C PHE A 173 18.13 -3.33 -17.00
N LYS A 174 19.03 -2.43 -17.42
CA LYS A 174 19.48 -1.34 -16.55
C LYS A 174 18.31 -0.42 -16.22
N GLY A 175 18.03 -0.22 -14.93
CA GLY A 175 16.84 0.49 -14.48
C GLY A 175 15.56 -0.37 -14.47
N GLY A 176 15.67 -1.69 -14.61
CA GLY A 176 14.55 -2.61 -14.76
C GLY A 176 13.48 -2.53 -13.66
N LYS A 177 13.87 -2.22 -12.42
CA LYS A 177 12.93 -2.02 -11.31
C LYS A 177 11.99 -0.82 -11.54
N ALA A 178 12.52 0.30 -12.04
CA ALA A 178 11.73 1.48 -12.35
C ALA A 178 10.81 1.26 -13.56
N ILE A 179 11.31 0.55 -14.59
CA ILE A 179 10.51 0.14 -15.75
C ILE A 179 9.36 -0.78 -15.32
N PHE A 180 9.62 -1.74 -14.43
CA PHE A 180 8.60 -2.60 -13.86
C PHE A 180 7.51 -1.79 -13.14
N CYS A 181 7.90 -0.85 -12.26
CA CYS A 181 6.95 0.03 -11.56
C CYS A 181 6.10 0.86 -12.54
N LEU A 182 6.72 1.39 -13.61
CA LEU A 182 6.01 2.11 -14.67
C LEU A 182 4.94 1.24 -15.35
N ILE A 183 5.31 0.01 -15.76
CA ILE A 183 4.39 -0.93 -16.42
C ILE A 183 3.22 -1.26 -15.49
N CYS A 184 3.48 -1.54 -14.21
CA CYS A 184 2.43 -1.79 -13.24
C CYS A 184 1.47 -0.60 -13.08
N ALA A 185 2.00 0.62 -12.97
CA ALA A 185 1.17 1.83 -12.89
C ALA A 185 0.30 2.02 -14.16
N LEU A 186 0.85 1.73 -15.34
CA LEU A 186 0.08 1.81 -16.60
C LEU A 186 -0.98 0.72 -16.73
N ILE A 187 -0.72 -0.51 -16.27
CA ILE A 187 -1.68 -1.62 -16.30
C ILE A 187 -2.78 -1.45 -15.25
N ALA A 188 -2.48 -0.82 -14.11
CA ALA A 188 -3.49 -0.51 -13.09
C ALA A 188 -4.60 0.40 -13.65
N VAL A 189 -4.29 1.28 -14.60
CA VAL A 189 -5.25 2.21 -15.22
C VAL A 189 -6.44 1.49 -15.87
N PRO A 190 -6.27 0.64 -16.91
CA PRO A 190 -7.39 -0.04 -17.55
C PRO A 190 -8.15 -0.95 -16.58
N PHE A 191 -7.49 -1.61 -15.63
CA PHE A 191 -8.19 -2.43 -14.65
C PHE A 191 -9.01 -1.60 -13.65
N SER A 192 -8.51 -0.44 -13.22
CA SER A 192 -9.29 0.47 -12.37
C SER A 192 -10.48 1.10 -13.11
N LEU A 193 -10.35 1.34 -14.42
CA LEU A 193 -11.47 1.76 -15.27
C LEU A 193 -12.52 0.64 -15.40
N LEU A 194 -12.09 -0.58 -15.71
CA LEU A 194 -12.98 -1.74 -15.86
C LEU A 194 -13.69 -2.08 -14.55
N PHE A 195 -12.99 -1.98 -13.41
CA PHE A 195 -13.60 -2.11 -12.08
C PHE A 195 -14.81 -1.19 -11.92
N ALA A 196 -14.66 0.11 -12.25
CA ALA A 196 -15.73 1.06 -12.05
C ALA A 196 -16.82 0.99 -13.13
N LEU A 197 -16.48 0.62 -14.37
CA LEU A 197 -17.41 0.62 -15.50
C LEU A 197 -18.31 -0.61 -15.58
N ILE A 198 -17.84 -1.77 -15.13
CA ILE A 198 -18.58 -3.03 -15.25
C ILE A 198 -19.78 -3.07 -14.30
N GLU A 199 -20.91 -3.53 -14.84
CA GLU A 199 -22.18 -3.64 -14.13
C GLU A 199 -22.31 -4.93 -13.31
N ASP A 200 -21.64 -6.01 -13.71
CA ASP A 200 -21.63 -7.27 -12.96
C ASP A 200 -20.67 -7.18 -11.76
N ALA A 201 -21.19 -7.41 -10.55
CA ALA A 201 -20.45 -7.25 -9.30
C ALA A 201 -19.20 -8.15 -9.21
N PHE A 202 -19.32 -9.42 -9.59
CA PHE A 202 -18.19 -10.36 -9.50
C PHE A 202 -17.11 -10.06 -10.53
N SER A 203 -17.50 -9.67 -11.75
CA SER A 203 -16.56 -9.20 -12.76
C SER A 203 -15.86 -7.91 -12.31
N ALA A 204 -16.60 -6.94 -11.76
CA ALA A 204 -16.03 -5.72 -11.18
C ALA A 204 -15.04 -6.05 -10.05
N LEU A 205 -15.34 -7.04 -9.19
CA LEU A 205 -14.46 -7.52 -8.12
C LEU A 205 -13.15 -8.12 -8.66
N ILE A 206 -13.21 -8.85 -9.77
CA ILE A 206 -12.01 -9.40 -10.44
C ILE A 206 -11.13 -8.26 -10.92
N PHE A 207 -11.70 -7.26 -11.61
CA PHE A 207 -10.94 -6.09 -12.08
C PHE A 207 -10.42 -5.22 -10.94
N PHE A 208 -11.15 -5.12 -9.83
CA PHE A 208 -10.66 -4.54 -8.59
C PHE A 208 -9.41 -5.28 -8.09
N GLY A 209 -9.47 -6.61 -7.98
CA GLY A 209 -8.35 -7.43 -7.52
C GLY A 209 -7.12 -7.30 -8.43
N LEU A 210 -7.33 -7.23 -9.74
CA LEU A 210 -6.27 -6.99 -10.72
C LEU A 210 -5.68 -5.58 -10.56
N ALA A 211 -6.51 -4.54 -10.50
CA ALA A 211 -6.07 -3.16 -10.30
C ALA A 211 -5.26 -3.03 -8.99
N TYR A 212 -5.81 -3.55 -7.89
CA TYR A 212 -5.17 -3.60 -6.58
C TYR A 212 -3.81 -4.32 -6.65
N GLY A 213 -3.76 -5.50 -7.26
CA GLY A 213 -2.53 -6.27 -7.43
C GLY A 213 -1.44 -5.50 -8.16
N PHE A 214 -1.78 -4.81 -9.25
CA PHE A 214 -0.84 -3.95 -9.99
C PHE A 214 -0.48 -2.65 -9.25
N MET A 215 -1.33 -2.16 -8.35
CA MET A 215 -1.03 -0.99 -7.51
C MET A 215 -0.10 -1.34 -6.35
N VAL A 216 -0.20 -2.54 -5.78
CA VAL A 216 0.71 -2.97 -4.70
C VAL A 216 2.02 -3.57 -5.21
N ALA A 217 2.04 -4.14 -6.42
CA ALA A 217 3.24 -4.77 -6.99
C ALA A 217 4.50 -3.86 -7.05
N PRO A 218 4.39 -2.55 -7.31
CA PRO A 218 5.50 -1.62 -7.23
C PRO A 218 6.08 -1.39 -5.82
N ILE A 219 5.34 -1.65 -4.75
CA ILE A 219 5.74 -1.27 -3.37
C ILE A 219 7.11 -1.86 -2.98
N PRO A 220 7.36 -3.18 -3.10
CA PRO A 220 8.66 -3.77 -2.76
C PRO A 220 9.78 -3.24 -3.67
N SER A 221 9.46 -3.01 -4.93
CA SER A 221 10.39 -2.50 -5.94
C SER A 221 10.81 -1.06 -5.64
N ALA A 222 9.86 -0.18 -5.27
CA ALA A 222 10.14 1.20 -4.89
C ALA A 222 11.03 1.27 -3.64
N ALA A 223 10.71 0.49 -2.59
CA ALA A 223 11.56 0.39 -1.41
C ALA A 223 12.98 -0.09 -1.74
N ALA A 224 13.10 -1.12 -2.61
CA ALA A 224 14.40 -1.63 -3.05
C ALA A 224 15.20 -0.59 -3.85
N ILE A 225 14.57 0.13 -4.78
CA ILE A 225 15.19 1.21 -5.56
C ILE A 225 15.81 2.26 -4.64
N LEU A 226 15.08 2.69 -3.60
CA LEU A 226 15.60 3.66 -2.63
C LEU A 226 16.80 3.11 -1.86
N GLN A 227 16.72 1.86 -1.39
CA GLN A 227 17.80 1.23 -0.61
C GLN A 227 19.08 1.01 -1.43
N GLU A 228 18.94 0.70 -2.73
CA GLU A 228 20.07 0.48 -3.63
C GLU A 228 20.87 1.77 -3.87
N VAL A 229 20.20 2.90 -4.08
CA VAL A 229 20.91 4.17 -4.33
C VAL A 229 21.36 4.89 -3.05
N THR A 230 20.92 4.41 -1.88
CA THR A 230 21.18 5.06 -0.60
C THR A 230 22.39 4.46 0.11
N PRO A 231 23.40 5.27 0.49
CA PRO A 231 24.54 4.83 1.29
C PRO A 231 24.11 4.19 2.61
N ASN A 232 24.77 3.11 3.03
CA ASN A 232 24.43 2.33 4.23
C ASN A 232 24.15 3.21 5.47
N ARG A 233 24.97 4.26 5.67
CA ARG A 233 24.93 5.16 6.82
C ARG A 233 23.67 6.06 6.86
N MET A 234 23.02 6.28 5.72
CA MET A 234 21.85 7.16 5.57
C MET A 234 20.53 6.40 5.33
N ARG A 235 20.58 5.07 5.18
CA ARG A 235 19.42 4.24 4.80
C ARG A 235 18.23 4.38 5.72
N GLY A 236 18.46 4.38 7.04
CA GLY A 236 17.40 4.50 8.03
C GLY A 236 16.63 5.81 7.90
N THR A 237 17.33 6.95 7.92
CA THR A 237 16.73 8.28 7.86
C THR A 237 16.02 8.54 6.53
N LEU A 238 16.62 8.16 5.40
CA LEU A 238 16.00 8.37 4.08
C LEU A 238 14.79 7.46 3.87
N SER A 239 14.82 6.23 4.39
CA SER A 239 13.66 5.33 4.35
C SER A 239 12.52 5.84 5.25
N ALA A 240 12.83 6.37 6.43
CA ALA A 240 11.84 6.99 7.31
C ALA A 240 11.18 8.22 6.65
N PHE A 241 11.98 9.08 6.02
CA PHE A 241 11.46 10.25 5.30
C PHE A 241 10.60 9.86 4.09
N TYR A 242 11.01 8.83 3.35
CA TYR A 242 10.21 8.24 2.28
C TYR A 242 8.86 7.74 2.79
N LEU A 243 8.85 6.92 3.85
CA LEU A 243 7.63 6.39 4.45
C LEU A 243 6.72 7.51 4.98
N LEU A 244 7.29 8.56 5.57
CA LEU A 244 6.55 9.73 6.03
C LEU A 244 5.82 10.42 4.87
N ILE A 245 6.52 10.71 3.77
CA ILE A 245 5.94 11.40 2.60
C ILE A 245 4.81 10.57 1.99
N ILE A 246 5.06 9.29 1.70
CA ILE A 246 4.03 8.46 1.06
C ILE A 246 2.82 8.27 1.98
N SER A 247 3.02 8.22 3.30
CA SER A 247 1.94 8.06 4.27
C SER A 247 1.09 9.32 4.37
N ILE A 248 1.70 10.50 4.47
CA ILE A 248 0.96 11.78 4.50
C ILE A 248 0.16 11.95 3.20
N VAL A 249 0.81 11.78 2.05
CA VAL A 249 0.14 11.98 0.75
C VAL A 249 -0.95 10.93 0.53
N GLY A 250 -0.68 9.67 0.83
CA GLY A 250 -1.64 8.59 0.65
C GLY A 250 -2.83 8.69 1.60
N LEU A 251 -2.57 8.72 2.91
CA LEU A 251 -3.61 8.70 3.94
C LEU A 251 -4.44 9.98 4.00
N ALA A 252 -3.80 11.16 3.91
CA ALA A 252 -4.51 12.41 4.05
C ALA A 252 -5.28 12.80 2.78
N LEU A 253 -4.74 12.50 1.60
CA LEU A 253 -5.31 12.99 0.34
C LEU A 253 -6.07 11.92 -0.45
N GLY A 254 -5.71 10.63 -0.33
CA GLY A 254 -6.30 9.57 -1.15
C GLY A 254 -7.82 9.47 -1.00
N ALA A 255 -8.30 9.23 0.22
CA ALA A 255 -9.73 9.14 0.50
C ALA A 255 -10.43 10.50 0.31
N THR A 256 -9.78 11.58 0.74
CA THR A 256 -10.32 12.94 0.74
C THR A 256 -10.57 13.47 -0.66
N ILE A 257 -9.65 13.25 -1.62
CA ILE A 257 -9.86 13.71 -3.00
C ILE A 257 -11.04 12.97 -3.63
N VAL A 258 -11.17 11.66 -3.41
CA VAL A 258 -12.33 10.89 -3.90
C VAL A 258 -13.64 11.43 -3.30
N ALA A 259 -13.66 11.73 -1.99
CA ALA A 259 -14.82 12.33 -1.33
C ALA A 259 -15.15 13.73 -1.90
N LEU A 260 -14.16 14.59 -2.07
CA LEU A 260 -14.36 15.93 -2.61
C LEU A 260 -14.83 15.90 -4.05
N ILE A 261 -14.39 14.94 -4.86
CA ILE A 261 -14.91 14.76 -6.22
C ILE A 261 -16.40 14.36 -6.14
N ASN A 262 -16.74 13.41 -5.28
CA ASN A 262 -18.12 12.97 -5.06
C ASN A 262 -19.02 14.14 -4.65
N ASP A 263 -18.64 14.87 -3.60
CA ASP A 263 -19.49 15.87 -2.96
C ASP A 263 -19.65 17.16 -3.79
N ASN A 264 -18.66 17.51 -4.62
CA ASN A 264 -18.70 18.74 -5.43
C ASN A 264 -19.22 18.54 -6.86
N PHE A 265 -19.15 17.33 -7.42
CA PHE A 265 -19.47 17.08 -8.82
C PHE A 265 -20.57 16.05 -9.06
N PHE A 266 -20.98 15.29 -8.04
CA PHE A 266 -21.96 14.21 -8.19
C PHE A 266 -23.01 14.20 -7.08
N ASP A 267 -24.15 13.55 -7.31
CA ASP A 267 -25.32 13.57 -6.42
C ASP A 267 -25.18 12.66 -5.17
N GLY A 268 -23.95 12.38 -4.74
CA GLY A 268 -23.62 11.73 -3.47
C GLY A 268 -23.83 10.22 -3.38
N TYR A 269 -24.95 9.67 -3.87
CA TYR A 269 -25.28 8.25 -3.71
C TYR A 269 -24.50 7.35 -4.67
N SER A 270 -24.70 7.51 -5.99
CA SER A 270 -23.98 6.77 -7.02
C SER A 270 -22.65 7.42 -7.41
N GLY A 271 -22.48 8.71 -7.10
CA GLY A 271 -21.31 9.54 -7.45
C GLY A 271 -19.95 8.97 -7.04
N ILE A 272 -19.94 8.02 -6.11
CA ILE A 272 -18.73 7.32 -5.70
C ILE A 272 -18.12 6.50 -6.85
N ARG A 273 -18.95 5.95 -7.74
CA ARG A 273 -18.50 5.23 -8.94
C ARG A 273 -17.73 6.18 -9.85
N GLU A 274 -18.31 7.32 -10.19
CA GLU A 274 -17.70 8.31 -11.07
C GLU A 274 -16.43 8.92 -10.44
N SER A 275 -16.46 9.14 -9.12
CA SER A 275 -15.30 9.64 -8.37
C SER A 275 -14.12 8.67 -8.43
N LEU A 276 -14.37 7.36 -8.23
CA LEU A 276 -13.35 6.32 -8.37
C LEU A 276 -12.89 6.17 -9.82
N LEU A 277 -13.81 6.25 -10.78
CA LEU A 277 -13.54 6.18 -12.22
C LEU A 277 -12.61 7.31 -12.69
N ILE A 278 -12.67 8.49 -12.06
CA ILE A 278 -11.81 9.62 -12.39
C ILE A 278 -10.49 9.56 -11.60
N ALA A 279 -10.60 9.46 -10.27
CA ALA A 279 -9.46 9.66 -9.38
C ALA A 279 -8.41 8.56 -9.51
N ILE A 280 -8.81 7.29 -9.48
CA ILE A 280 -7.86 6.17 -9.42
C ILE A 280 -7.04 6.03 -10.71
N PRO A 281 -7.62 6.10 -11.92
CA PRO A 281 -6.85 6.18 -13.16
C PRO A 281 -5.92 7.39 -13.22
N ALA A 282 -6.39 8.58 -12.82
CA ALA A 282 -5.59 9.80 -12.85
C ALA A 282 -4.35 9.69 -11.95
N PHE A 283 -4.50 9.18 -10.72
CA PHE A 283 -3.39 8.98 -9.81
C PHE A 283 -2.37 7.97 -10.35
N ASN A 284 -2.84 6.87 -10.94
CA ASN A 284 -1.95 5.88 -11.56
C ASN A 284 -1.22 6.43 -12.80
N LEU A 285 -1.87 7.27 -13.62
CA LEU A 285 -1.23 7.95 -14.75
C LEU A 285 -0.17 8.96 -14.29
N ILE A 286 -0.44 9.72 -13.23
CA ILE A 286 0.53 10.64 -12.65
C ILE A 286 1.72 9.86 -12.06
N ALA A 287 1.45 8.75 -11.36
CA ALA A 287 2.49 7.85 -10.86
C ALA A 287 3.35 7.30 -12.01
N ALA A 288 2.72 6.87 -13.11
CA ALA A 288 3.42 6.42 -14.32
C ALA A 288 4.32 7.52 -14.90
N GLY A 289 3.84 8.76 -15.00
CA GLY A 289 4.65 9.90 -15.44
C GLY A 289 5.90 10.12 -14.59
N PHE A 290 5.79 9.97 -13.27
CA PHE A 290 6.95 10.07 -12.37
C PHE A 290 7.86 8.84 -12.42
N TYR A 291 7.33 7.62 -12.54
CA TYR A 291 8.16 6.43 -12.77
C TYR A 291 8.93 6.52 -14.09
N PHE A 292 8.32 7.07 -15.14
CA PHE A 292 9.01 7.32 -16.40
C PHE A 292 10.19 8.29 -16.22
N LYS A 293 9.97 9.40 -15.51
CA LYS A 293 11.04 10.36 -15.15
C LYS A 293 12.12 9.73 -14.27
N LEU A 294 11.78 8.76 -13.42
CA LEU A 294 12.72 8.06 -12.53
C LEU A 294 13.70 7.14 -13.28
N ILE A 295 13.33 6.63 -14.46
CA ILE A 295 14.14 5.63 -15.18
C ILE A 295 15.56 6.13 -15.46
N ALA A 296 15.71 7.34 -15.99
CA ALA A 296 17.02 7.86 -16.36
C ALA A 296 17.93 8.12 -15.13
N PRO A 297 17.50 8.88 -14.10
CA PRO A 297 18.26 9.07 -12.86
C PRO A 297 18.66 7.77 -12.16
N TYR A 298 17.77 6.78 -12.12
CA TYR A 298 18.03 5.49 -11.50
C TYR A 298 19.04 4.68 -12.32
N ARG A 299 18.88 4.63 -13.66
CA ARG A 299 19.81 3.94 -14.56
C ARG A 299 21.24 4.48 -14.46
N THR A 300 21.42 5.80 -14.35
CA THR A 300 22.75 6.42 -14.19
C THR A 300 23.41 5.98 -12.89
N ARG A 301 22.66 5.88 -11.79
CA ARG A 301 23.19 5.46 -10.48
C ARG A 301 23.54 3.97 -10.45
N CYS A 302 22.73 3.12 -11.07
CA CYS A 302 23.06 1.70 -11.23
C CYS A 302 24.31 1.47 -12.11
N ALA A 303 24.63 2.39 -13.03
CA ALA A 303 25.81 2.27 -13.90
C ALA A 303 27.12 2.67 -13.20
N ASN A 304 27.03 3.48 -12.14
CA ASN A 304 28.17 3.99 -11.40
C ASN A 304 28.51 3.17 -10.15
N GLU A 305 27.75 2.11 -9.84
CA GLU A 305 28.19 1.14 -8.85
C GLU A 305 29.42 0.40 -9.42
N PRO A 306 30.59 0.46 -8.76
CA PRO A 306 31.71 -0.39 -9.14
C PRO A 306 31.23 -1.83 -9.05
N THR A 307 31.49 -2.61 -10.09
CA THR A 307 31.34 -4.07 -10.07
C THR A 307 32.29 -4.66 -9.03
N SER A 308 31.95 -4.51 -7.75
CA SER A 308 32.56 -5.23 -6.66
C SER A 308 31.67 -6.42 -6.34
N HIS A 309 32.30 -7.60 -6.32
CA HIS A 309 31.73 -8.90 -5.96
C HIS A 309 31.06 -9.65 -7.12
N ALA A 310 31.91 -10.08 -8.05
CA ALA A 310 31.82 -11.42 -8.63
C ALA A 310 32.25 -12.46 -7.57
#